data_AF-A0A4J1VYF6-F1
#
_entry.id   AF-A0A4J1VYF6-F1
#
_cell.length_a   1.000
_cell.length_b   1.000
_cell.length_c   1.000
_cell.angle_alpha   90.00
_cell.angle_beta   90.00
_cell.angle_gamma   90.00
#
_symmetry.space_group_name_H-M   'P 1'
#
loop_
_entity.id
_entity.type
_entity.pdbx_description
1 polymer ?
#
loop_
_entity_poly.entity_id
_entity_poly.type
_entity_poly.pdbx_seq_one_letter_code
_entity_poly.pdbx_strand_id
1 'polypeptide(L)'
;MNKGIYQHFSIEDRPFLDKGMEWIKKVEDSYAPFLTPFINPHQEKLLKILAKTYGLACSSSGEFVSSEYVRVLLYPDYFQPEFSDFEISLQEIVYSNKFEYLTHAKILGTVINQLGIERKLFGDILVDE
;
A
#
# COMPACT_ATOMS: atom_id res chain seq x y z
N MET A 1 16.17 -18.65 8.19
CA MET A 1 14.90 -18.09 8.73
C MET A 1 15.20 -17.51 10.11
N ASN A 2 15.19 -16.19 10.23
CA ASN A 2 15.58 -15.51 11.47
C ASN A 2 14.41 -15.58 12.47
N LYS A 3 14.36 -16.65 13.28
CA LYS A 3 13.23 -17.01 14.16
C LYS A 3 12.85 -15.92 15.19
N GLY A 4 13.71 -14.92 15.43
CA GLY A 4 13.46 -13.85 16.41
C GLY A 4 12.52 -12.74 15.94
N ILE A 5 12.40 -12.51 14.63
CA ILE A 5 11.57 -11.41 14.10
C ILE A 5 10.08 -11.71 14.34
N TYR A 6 9.63 -12.93 14.00
CA TYR A 6 8.25 -13.37 14.19
C TYR A 6 7.78 -13.46 15.65
N GLN A 7 8.69 -13.44 16.63
CA GLN A 7 8.31 -13.51 18.04
C GLN A 7 7.68 -12.22 18.56
N HIS A 8 7.90 -11.10 17.86
CA HIS A 8 7.36 -9.79 18.23
C HIS A 8 6.06 -9.44 17.49
N PHE A 9 5.59 -10.32 16.60
CA PHE A 9 4.41 -10.09 15.79
C PHE A 9 3.28 -11.05 16.13
N SER A 10 2.04 -10.58 15.97
CA SER A 10 0.87 -11.41 16.20
C SER A 10 0.81 -12.55 15.16
N ILE A 11 0.10 -13.62 15.49
CA ILE A 11 -0.13 -14.72 14.53
C ILE A 11 -0.86 -14.23 13.29
N GLU A 12 -1.74 -13.25 13.45
CA GLU A 12 -2.55 -12.63 12.39
C GLU A 12 -1.70 -11.85 11.38
N ASP A 13 -0.54 -11.34 11.81
CA ASP A 13 0.38 -10.57 10.95
C ASP A 13 1.24 -11.46 10.03
N ARG A 14 1.42 -12.74 10.39
CA ARG A 14 2.36 -13.65 9.69
C ARG A 14 2.13 -13.74 8.18
N PRO A 15 0.88 -13.88 7.67
CA PRO A 15 0.65 -13.94 6.23
C PRO A 15 1.11 -12.67 5.50
N PHE A 16 1.06 -11.50 6.15
CA PHE A 16 1.56 -10.27 5.55
C PHE A 16 3.08 -10.17 5.65
N LEU A 17 3.67 -10.56 6.78
CA LEU A 17 5.13 -10.59 6.95
C LEU A 17 5.80 -11.50 5.93
N ASP A 18 5.21 -12.66 5.62
CA ASP A 18 5.73 -13.57 4.60
C ASP A 18 5.75 -12.92 3.21
N LYS A 19 4.69 -12.16 2.85
CA LYS A 19 4.68 -11.36 1.61
C LYS A 19 5.74 -10.26 1.64
N GLY A 20 5.89 -9.55 2.76
CA GLY A 20 6.92 -8.52 2.92
C GLY A 20 8.33 -9.08 2.74
N MET A 21 8.58 -10.29 3.28
CA MET A 21 9.84 -11.01 3.10
C MET A 21 10.10 -11.38 1.63
N GLU A 22 9.07 -11.83 0.92
CA GLU A 22 9.18 -12.08 -0.53
C GLU A 22 9.53 -10.81 -1.31
N TRP A 23 8.94 -9.66 -0.94
CA TRP A 23 9.22 -8.38 -1.59
C TRP A 23 10.64 -7.89 -1.32
N ILE A 24 11.10 -7.97 -0.07
CA ILE A 24 12.49 -7.65 0.29
C ILE A 24 13.45 -8.51 -0.52
N LYS A 25 13.21 -9.82 -0.57
CA LYS A 25 14.04 -10.74 -1.34
C LYS A 25 14.05 -10.39 -2.84
N LYS A 26 12.92 -9.96 -3.42
CA LYS A 26 12.90 -9.49 -4.82
C LYS A 26 13.80 -8.29 -5.03
N VAL A 27 13.79 -7.32 -4.12
CA VAL A 27 14.67 -6.14 -4.20
C VAL A 27 16.14 -6.55 -4.08
N GLU A 28 16.46 -7.46 -3.14
CA GLU A 28 17.82 -7.97 -2.97
C GLU A 28 18.32 -8.75 -4.20
N ASP A 29 17.49 -9.66 -4.73
CA ASP A 29 17.85 -10.54 -5.85
C ASP A 29 17.97 -9.77 -7.18
N SER A 30 17.10 -8.77 -7.40
CA SER A 30 17.08 -7.98 -8.64
C SER A 30 17.90 -6.69 -8.57
N TYR A 31 18.26 -6.28 -7.35
CA TYR A 31 18.83 -4.96 -7.05
C TYR A 31 18.03 -3.81 -7.69
N ALA A 32 16.70 -3.94 -7.72
CA ALA A 32 15.77 -2.98 -8.32
C ALA A 32 14.63 -2.64 -7.34
N PRO A 33 14.05 -1.44 -7.41
CA PRO A 33 12.94 -1.05 -6.53
C PRO A 33 11.72 -1.97 -6.74
N PHE A 34 11.01 -2.23 -5.64
CA PHE A 34 9.74 -2.94 -5.63
C PHE A 34 8.65 -2.05 -5.05
N LEU A 35 7.56 -1.90 -5.80
CA LEU A 35 6.38 -1.15 -5.40
C LEU A 35 5.27 -2.10 -4.94
N THR A 36 4.79 -1.90 -3.72
CA THR A 36 3.71 -2.74 -3.19
C THR A 36 2.36 -2.43 -3.86
N PRO A 37 1.39 -3.35 -3.77
CA PRO A 37 -0.03 -3.00 -3.82
C PRO A 37 -0.39 -1.98 -2.73
N PHE A 38 -1.62 -1.46 -2.76
CA PHE A 38 -2.14 -0.68 -1.63
C PHE A 38 -2.22 -1.56 -0.38
N ILE A 39 -1.67 -1.04 0.72
CA ILE A 39 -1.65 -1.67 2.03
C ILE A 39 -2.21 -0.70 3.08
N ASN A 40 -2.76 -1.25 4.16
CA ASN A 40 -3.35 -0.46 5.23
C ASN A 40 -2.28 0.10 6.20
N PRO A 41 -2.64 1.03 7.12
CA PRO A 41 -1.68 1.65 8.03
C PRO A 41 -0.96 0.67 8.97
N HIS A 42 -1.60 -0.45 9.32
CA HIS A 42 -0.98 -1.48 10.16
C HIS A 42 0.10 -2.24 9.38
N GLN A 43 -0.24 -2.65 8.16
CA GLN A 43 0.66 -3.32 7.22
C GLN A 43 1.86 -2.43 6.84
N GLU A 44 1.65 -1.13 6.61
CA GLU A 44 2.74 -0.18 6.36
C GLU A 44 3.76 -0.18 7.51
N LYS A 45 3.29 -0.10 8.76
CA LYS A 45 4.15 -0.14 9.95
C LYS A 45 4.95 -1.44 10.02
N LEU A 46 4.29 -2.58 9.81
CA LEU A 46 4.96 -3.88 9.79
C LEU A 46 6.05 -3.94 8.71
N LEU A 47 5.75 -3.47 7.51
CA LEU A 47 6.70 -3.47 6.39
C LEU A 47 7.89 -2.55 6.64
N LYS A 48 7.67 -1.35 7.21
CA LYS A 48 8.74 -0.42 7.60
C LYS A 48 9.69 -1.04 8.63
N ILE A 49 9.15 -1.74 9.64
CA ILE A 49 9.96 -2.46 10.64
C ILE A 49 10.74 -3.59 9.97
N LEU A 50 10.09 -4.34 9.08
CA LEU A 50 10.71 -5.45 8.37
C LEU A 50 11.85 -4.96 7.48
N ALA A 51 11.61 -3.98 6.61
CA ALA A 51 12.62 -3.39 5.73
C ALA A 51 13.84 -2.89 6.51
N LYS A 52 13.61 -2.14 7.60
CA LYS A 52 14.69 -1.69 8.49
C LYS A 52 15.50 -2.84 9.09
N THR A 53 14.85 -3.94 9.46
CA THR A 53 15.52 -5.12 10.03
C THR A 53 16.46 -5.80 9.02
N TYR A 54 16.12 -5.72 7.73
CA TYR A 54 16.92 -6.22 6.63
C TYR A 54 17.86 -5.15 6.04
N GLY A 55 17.91 -3.95 6.63
CA GLY A 55 18.76 -2.86 6.15
C GLY A 55 18.33 -2.29 4.79
N LEU A 56 17.08 -2.51 4.39
CA LEU A 56 16.54 -2.02 3.13
C LEU A 56 15.81 -0.69 3.33
N ALA A 57 16.03 0.27 2.42
CA ALA A 57 15.33 1.54 2.43
C ALA A 57 13.87 1.38 1.99
N CYS A 58 13.00 2.21 2.54
CA CYS A 58 11.60 2.26 2.13
C CYS A 58 10.99 3.66 2.31
N SER A 59 10.03 4.00 1.46
CA SER A 59 9.27 5.25 1.50
C SER A 59 7.81 4.96 1.15
N SER A 60 6.90 5.74 1.73
CA SER A 60 5.45 5.57 1.59
C SER A 60 4.84 6.68 0.74
N SER A 61 3.86 6.34 -0.09
CA SER A 61 3.09 7.35 -0.83
C SER A 61 2.39 8.35 0.11
N GLY A 62 2.11 7.92 1.35
CA GLY A 62 1.55 8.76 2.41
C GLY A 62 2.44 9.96 2.78
N GLU A 63 3.73 9.91 2.47
CA GLU A 63 4.67 11.03 2.67
C GLU A 63 4.45 12.16 1.65
N PHE A 64 3.76 11.87 0.54
CA PHE A 64 3.45 12.83 -0.54
C PHE A 64 1.97 13.21 -0.56
N VAL A 65 1.08 12.24 -0.35
CA VAL A 65 -0.38 12.42 -0.36
C VAL A 65 -0.99 11.72 0.84
N SER A 66 -1.60 12.50 1.73
CA SER A 66 -2.28 11.97 2.93
C SER A 66 -3.41 11.02 2.53
N SER A 67 -3.23 9.73 2.83
CA SER A 67 -4.18 8.65 2.57
C SER A 67 -4.04 7.58 3.67
N GLU A 68 -5.14 6.91 4.00
CA GLU A 68 -5.18 5.75 4.89
C GLU A 68 -4.50 4.55 4.24
N TYR A 69 -4.86 4.22 3.00
CA TYR A 69 -4.20 3.15 2.25
C TYR A 69 -3.10 3.72 1.36
N VAL A 70 -1.89 3.19 1.52
CA VAL A 70 -0.69 3.68 0.86
C VAL A 70 -0.03 2.60 0.02
N ARG A 71 0.80 3.00 -0.94
CA ARG A 71 1.78 2.12 -1.58
C ARG A 71 3.15 2.42 -0.97
N VAL A 72 3.96 1.38 -0.78
CA VAL A 72 5.32 1.50 -0.25
C VAL A 72 6.31 1.09 -1.33
N LEU A 73 7.34 1.91 -1.52
CA LEU A 73 8.52 1.55 -2.29
C LEU A 73 9.54 0.92 -1.34
N LEU A 74 10.04 -0.25 -1.71
CA LEU A 74 11.22 -0.89 -1.14
C LEU A 74 12.34 -0.78 -2.16
N TYR A 75 13.52 -0.28 -1.80
CA TYR A 75 14.53 0.03 -2.81
C TYR A 75 15.97 0.00 -2.28
N PRO A 76 16.97 -0.25 -3.16
CA PRO A 76 18.38 -0.19 -2.81
C PRO A 76 18.90 1.25 -2.72
N ASP A 77 20.06 1.44 -2.08
CA ASP A 77 20.61 2.76 -1.74
C ASP A 77 20.89 3.70 -2.92
N TYR A 78 21.02 3.17 -4.16
CA TYR A 78 21.23 4.00 -5.34
C TYR A 78 19.94 4.70 -5.82
N PHE A 79 18.78 4.20 -5.39
CA PHE A 79 17.49 4.66 -5.87
C PHE A 79 16.97 5.79 -4.96
N GLN A 80 16.58 6.90 -5.57
CA GLN A 80 15.98 8.02 -4.86
C GLN A 80 14.52 8.15 -5.32
N PRO A 81 13.53 7.78 -4.49
CA PRO A 81 12.13 7.75 -4.89
C PRO A 81 11.58 9.16 -5.15
N GLU A 82 10.81 9.28 -6.22
CA GLU A 82 9.97 10.41 -6.55
C GLU A 82 8.48 10.03 -6.43
N PHE A 83 7.59 11.03 -6.42
CA PHE A 83 6.16 10.76 -6.31
C PHE A 83 5.60 9.91 -7.47
N SER A 84 6.13 10.10 -8.68
CA SER A 84 5.73 9.32 -9.87
C SER A 84 6.00 7.82 -9.73
N ASP A 85 7.02 7.42 -8.95
CA ASP A 85 7.39 6.03 -8.76
C ASP A 85 6.36 5.22 -7.96
N PHE A 86 5.42 5.90 -7.28
CA PHE A 86 4.32 5.22 -6.60
C PHE A 86 3.19 4.82 -7.54
N GLU A 87 3.22 5.26 -8.81
CA GLU A 87 2.25 4.93 -9.85
C GLU A 87 0.79 5.12 -9.37
N ILE A 88 0.52 6.23 -8.67
CA ILE A 88 -0.82 6.57 -8.18
C ILE A 88 -1.43 7.61 -9.11
N SER A 89 -2.69 7.40 -9.49
CA SER A 89 -3.50 8.38 -10.22
C SER A 89 -4.80 8.66 -9.47
N LEU A 90 -5.19 9.93 -9.37
CA LEU A 90 -6.50 10.33 -8.88
C LEU A 90 -7.52 10.23 -10.01
N GLN A 91 -8.65 9.57 -9.76
CA GLN A 91 -9.75 9.44 -10.71
C GLN A 91 -10.97 10.20 -10.19
N GLU A 92 -11.52 11.09 -11.02
CA GLU A 92 -12.67 11.92 -10.67
C GLU A 92 -13.97 11.30 -11.21
N ILE A 93 -15.01 11.25 -10.37
CA ILE A 93 -16.36 10.81 -10.77
C ILE A 93 -17.23 12.05 -10.94
N VAL A 94 -17.50 12.41 -12.20
CA VAL A 94 -18.41 13.51 -12.53
C VAL A 94 -19.83 12.98 -12.74
N TYR A 95 -20.79 13.44 -11.94
CA TYR A 95 -22.19 13.01 -12.02
C TYR A 95 -23.18 14.13 -11.66
N SER A 96 -24.45 13.96 -12.05
CA SER A 96 -25.52 14.93 -11.70
C SER A 96 -26.03 14.69 -10.28
N ASN A 97 -25.69 15.58 -9.35
CA ASN A 97 -26.09 15.53 -7.94
C ASN A 97 -27.54 15.97 -7.64
N LYS A 98 -28.34 16.29 -8.66
CA LYS A 98 -29.72 16.81 -8.48
C LYS A 98 -30.69 15.82 -7.80
N PHE A 99 -30.40 14.53 -7.83
CA PHE A 99 -31.34 13.49 -7.40
C PHE A 99 -30.74 12.42 -6.48
N GLU A 100 -29.43 12.38 -6.33
CA GLU A 100 -28.73 11.37 -5.52
C GLU A 100 -27.36 11.89 -5.13
N TYR A 101 -26.87 11.50 -3.95
CA TYR A 101 -25.49 11.79 -3.53
C TYR A 101 -24.68 10.50 -3.53
N LEU A 102 -23.54 10.52 -4.22
CA LEU A 102 -22.58 9.43 -4.17
C LEU A 102 -21.83 9.51 -2.85
N THR A 103 -22.15 8.60 -1.93
CA THR A 103 -21.43 8.47 -0.67
C THR A 103 -20.24 7.53 -0.82
N HIS A 104 -19.26 7.67 0.07
CA HIS A 104 -18.11 6.77 0.16
C HIS A 104 -18.53 5.29 0.16
N ALA A 105 -19.52 4.92 0.97
CA ALA A 105 -20.01 3.55 1.07
C ALA A 105 -20.62 3.02 -0.24
N LYS A 106 -21.34 3.86 -1.00
CA LYS A 106 -21.93 3.47 -2.29
C LYS A 106 -20.84 3.21 -3.33
N ILE A 107 -19.83 4.09 -3.40
CA ILE A 107 -18.71 3.94 -4.33
C ILE A 107 -17.92 2.68 -3.98
N LEU A 108 -17.50 2.55 -2.72
CA LEU A 108 -16.73 1.39 -2.23
C LEU A 108 -17.48 0.08 -2.47
N GLY A 109 -18.77 0.03 -2.11
CA GLY A 109 -19.61 -1.15 -2.28
C GLY A 109 -19.77 -1.55 -3.76
N THR A 110 -19.84 -0.58 -4.66
CA THR A 110 -19.93 -0.83 -6.11
C THR A 110 -18.62 -1.36 -6.66
N VAL A 111 -17.49 -0.71 -6.34
CA VAL A 111 -16.15 -1.09 -6.79
C VAL A 111 -15.80 -2.52 -6.36
N ILE A 112 -16.04 -2.85 -5.08
CA ILE A 112 -15.70 -4.17 -4.55
C ILE A 112 -16.70 -5.23 -5.00
N ASN A 113 -18.00 -4.99 -4.84
CA ASN A 113 -19.00 -6.07 -4.97
C ASN A 113 -19.57 -6.20 -6.38
N GLN A 114 -19.75 -5.10 -7.10
CA GLN A 114 -20.36 -5.15 -8.44
C GLN A 114 -19.30 -5.27 -9.54
N LEU A 115 -18.20 -4.55 -9.41
CA LEU A 115 -17.10 -4.58 -10.38
C LEU A 115 -16.05 -5.65 -10.06
N GLY A 116 -16.03 -6.19 -8.83
CA GLY A 116 -15.09 -7.23 -8.42
C GLY A 116 -13.64 -6.72 -8.29
N ILE A 117 -13.44 -5.41 -8.15
CA ILE A 117 -12.10 -4.82 -8.05
C ILE A 117 -11.55 -5.09 -6.64
N GLU A 118 -10.36 -5.67 -6.58
CA GLU A 118 -9.71 -5.99 -5.31
C GLU A 118 -9.24 -4.73 -4.57
N ARG A 119 -9.43 -4.69 -3.23
CA ARG A 119 -9.04 -3.56 -2.37
C ARG A 119 -7.57 -3.16 -2.51
N LYS A 120 -6.68 -4.10 -2.85
CA LYS A 120 -5.24 -3.89 -3.05
C LYS A 120 -4.88 -3.01 -4.26
N LEU A 121 -5.84 -2.76 -5.16
CA LEU A 121 -5.63 -2.03 -6.42
C LEU A 121 -5.93 -0.54 -6.35
N PHE A 122 -6.64 -0.08 -5.32
CA PHE A 122 -7.00 1.33 -5.18
C PHE A 122 -6.74 1.81 -3.76
N GLY A 123 -6.47 3.11 -3.62
CA GLY A 123 -6.28 3.79 -2.35
C GLY A 123 -7.62 4.23 -1.75
N ASP A 124 -7.70 5.46 -1.31
CA ASP A 124 -8.92 5.98 -0.68
C ASP A 124 -9.90 6.58 -1.69
N ILE A 125 -11.14 6.73 -1.24
CA ILE A 125 -12.18 7.44 -1.98
C ILE A 125 -12.40 8.77 -1.26
N LEU A 126 -12.11 9.86 -1.95
CA LEU A 126 -12.37 11.20 -1.46
C LEU A 126 -13.78 11.61 -1.88
N VAL A 127 -14.59 12.06 -0.93
CA VAL A 127 -15.92 12.63 -1.18
C VAL A 127 -15.95 13.95 -0.45
N ASP A 128 -16.11 15.05 -1.18
CA ASP A 128 -16.39 16.35 -0.58
C ASP A 128 -17.80 16.30 0.02
N GLU A 129 -17.92 16.57 1.33
CA GLU A 129 -19.21 16.67 2.03
C GLU A 129 -20.00 17.93 1.65
#